data_AF-A0A447RIW1-F1
#
_entry.id   AF-A0A447RIW1-F1
#
_cell.length_a   1.000
_cell.length_b   1.000
_cell.length_c   1.000
_cell.angle_alpha   90.00
_cell.angle_beta   90.00
_cell.angle_gamma   90.00
#
_symmetry.space_group_name_H-M   'P 1'
#
loop_
_entity.id
_entity.type
_entity.pdbx_description
1 polymer ?
#
loop_
_entity_poly.entity_id
_entity_poly.type
_entity_poly.pdbx_seq_one_letter_code
_entity_poly.pdbx_strand_id
1 'polypeptide(L)' 'MAVAAQLKGPLTVITASLDIAQLFSDRADIQLILLGGQWDSKQRLFAGSATLALVTRYRADIAILGACALHAGLG' A
#
# COMPACT_ATOMS: atom_id res chain seq x y z
N MET A 1 -2.95 -6.47 -7.03
CA MET A 1 -2.68 -7.75 -6.32
C MET A 1 -1.56 -8.56 -6.94
N ALA A 2 -1.50 -8.74 -8.27
CA ALA A 2 -0.53 -9.64 -8.93
C ALA A 2 0.95 -9.42 -8.53
N VAL A 3 1.39 -8.18 -8.35
CA VAL A 3 2.78 -7.88 -7.95
C VAL A 3 3.04 -8.23 -6.49
N ALA A 4 2.12 -7.89 -5.59
CA ALA A 4 2.29 -8.10 -4.15
C ALA A 4 2.50 -9.60 -3.82
N ALA A 5 1.75 -10.49 -4.48
CA ALA A 5 1.88 -11.93 -4.30
C ALA A 5 3.26 -12.49 -4.73
N GLN A 6 4.03 -11.74 -5.51
CA GLN A 6 5.35 -12.16 -6.00
C GLN A 6 6.50 -11.59 -5.15
N LEU A 7 6.22 -10.72 -4.19
CA LEU A 7 7.25 -10.15 -3.31
C LEU A 7 7.80 -11.22 -2.36
N LYS A 8 9.13 -11.31 -2.28
CA LYS A 8 9.86 -12.33 -1.51
C LYS A 8 10.89 -11.68 -0.58
N GLY A 9 11.23 -12.41 0.48
CA GLY A 9 12.23 -12.00 1.45
C GLY A 9 11.68 -11.02 2.50
N PRO A 10 12.54 -10.63 3.45
CA PRO A 10 12.16 -9.73 4.52
C PRO A 10 11.94 -8.32 3.99
N LEU A 11 10.75 -7.78 4.20
CA LEU A 11 10.34 -6.48 3.67
C LEU A 11 9.47 -5.75 4.69
N THR A 12 9.49 -4.41 4.62
CA THR A 12 8.43 -3.59 5.23
C THR A 12 7.42 -3.23 4.15
N VAL A 13 6.17 -3.63 4.35
CA VAL A 13 5.06 -3.31 3.43
C VAL A 13 4.21 -2.23 4.07
N ILE A 14 4.10 -1.09 3.40
CA ILE A 14 3.25 0.02 3.80
C ILE A 14 2.09 0.09 2.80
N THR A 15 0.86 -0.08 3.28
CA THR A 15 -0.31 -0.14 2.39
C THR A 15 -1.53 0.49 3.02
N ALA A 16 -2.34 1.18 2.22
CA ALA A 16 -3.68 1.60 2.62
C ALA A 16 -4.76 0.58 2.19
N SER A 17 -4.42 -0.41 1.37
CA SER A 17 -5.36 -1.45 0.91
C SER A 17 -5.52 -2.55 1.95
N LEU A 18 -6.77 -2.86 2.30
CA LEU A 18 -7.07 -3.95 3.23
C LEU A 18 -6.74 -5.32 2.61
N ASP A 19 -6.96 -5.49 1.31
CA ASP A 19 -6.68 -6.75 0.60
C ASP A 19 -5.18 -7.08 0.60
N ILE A 20 -4.34 -6.07 0.41
CA ILE A 20 -2.88 -6.23 0.49
C ILE A 20 -2.44 -6.50 1.93
N ALA A 21 -3.05 -5.84 2.91
CA ALA A 21 -2.76 -6.12 4.31
C ALA A 21 -3.11 -7.56 4.69
N GLN A 22 -4.27 -8.06 4.26
CA GLN A 22 -4.67 -9.46 4.47
C GLN A 22 -3.72 -10.44 3.77
N LEU A 23 -3.27 -10.13 2.56
CA LEU A 23 -2.31 -10.99 1.84
C LEU A 23 -1.00 -11.20 2.61
N PHE A 24 -0.56 -10.21 3.37
CA PHE A 24 0.70 -10.25 4.11
C PHE A 24 0.54 -10.53 5.61
N SER A 25 -0.68 -10.63 6.14
CA SER A 25 -0.92 -10.68 7.60
C SER A 25 -0.24 -11.86 8.29
N ASP A 26 -0.13 -12.99 7.59
CA ASP A 26 0.34 -14.24 8.16
C ASP A 26 1.82 -14.49 7.86
N ARG A 27 2.49 -13.55 7.18
CA ARG A 27 3.89 -13.67 6.80
C ARG A 27 4.81 -13.10 7.87
N ALA A 28 5.43 -13.99 8.63
CA ALA A 28 6.35 -13.65 9.71
C ALA A 28 7.62 -12.90 9.25
N ASP A 29 7.97 -13.00 7.96
CA ASP A 29 9.10 -12.28 7.37
C ASP A 29 8.76 -10.85 6.94
N ILE A 30 7.48 -10.44 7.00
CA ILE A 30 7.03 -9.12 6.56
C ILE A 30 6.66 -8.27 7.78
N GLN A 31 7.25 -7.08 7.86
CA GLN A 31 6.72 -6.03 8.73
C GLN A 31 5.60 -5.29 7.98
N LEU A 32 4.37 -5.47 8.43
CA LEU A 32 3.21 -4.86 7.80
C LEU A 32 2.77 -3.58 8.52
N ILE A 33 2.67 -2.48 7.78
CA ILE A 33 2.13 -1.20 8.23
C ILE A 33 0.86 -0.90 7.40
N LEU A 34 -0.29 -1.13 8.01
CA LEU A 34 -1.58 -0.74 7.44
C LEU A 34 -1.88 0.72 7.78
N LEU A 35 -1.98 1.56 6.75
CA LEU A 35 -2.31 2.97 6.92
C LEU A 35 -3.78 3.11 7.31
N GLY A 36 -4.04 3.85 8.40
CA GLY A 36 -5.39 4.20 8.82
C GLY A 36 -5.99 5.35 8.02
N GLY A 37 -7.27 5.63 8.26
CA GLY A 37 -8.01 6.71 7.61
C GLY A 37 -9.51 6.43 7.57
N GLN A 38 -10.20 7.12 6.66
CA GLN A 38 -11.59 6.83 6.34
C GLN A 38 -11.64 5.53 5.52
N TRP A 39 -12.49 4.59 5.92
CA TRP A 39 -12.71 3.37 5.16
C TRP A 39 -13.53 3.65 3.90
N ASP A 40 -12.96 3.38 2.73
CA ASP A 40 -13.68 3.33 1.46
C ASP A 40 -14.02 1.87 1.13
N SER A 41 -15.29 1.50 1.32
CA SER A 41 -15.76 0.14 1.07
C SER A 41 -15.81 -0.22 -0.42
N LYS A 42 -15.93 0.75 -1.32
CA LYS A 42 -15.96 0.52 -2.77
C LYS A 42 -14.57 0.16 -3.28
N GLN A 43 -13.55 0.88 -2.80
CA GLN A 43 -12.16 0.64 -3.18
C GLN A 43 -11.41 -0.32 -2.26
N ARG A 44 -12.03 -0.70 -1.13
CA ARG A 44 -11.46 -1.58 -0.09
C ARG A 44 -10.11 -1.08 0.45
N LEU A 45 -10.03 0.22 0.69
CA LEU A 45 -8.83 0.89 1.20
C LEU A 45 -9.15 2.01 2.18
N PHE A 46 -8.14 2.44 2.92
CA PHE A 46 -8.21 3.63 3.76
C PHE A 46 -7.79 4.87 2.96
N ALA A 47 -8.55 5.95 3.09
CA ALA A 47 -8.36 7.19 2.35
C ALA A 47 -8.53 8.43 3.25
N GLY A 48 -8.31 9.60 2.64
CA GLY A 48 -8.50 10.91 3.25
C GLY A 48 -7.25 11.46 3.90
N SER A 49 -7.42 12.56 4.62
CA SER A 49 -6.33 13.39 5.14
C SER A 49 -5.42 12.64 6.11
N ALA A 50 -5.97 11.77 6.96
CA ALA A 50 -5.18 10.94 7.87
C ALA A 50 -4.25 9.98 7.11
N THR A 51 -4.76 9.30 6.07
CA THR A 51 -3.94 8.44 5.21
C THR A 51 -2.85 9.23 4.52
N LEU A 52 -3.17 10.37 3.92
CA LEU A 52 -2.20 11.25 3.25
C LEU A 52 -1.10 11.74 4.22
N ALA A 53 -1.48 12.11 5.44
CA ALA A 53 -0.53 12.53 6.46
C ALA A 53 0.42 11.41 6.88
N LEU A 54 0.00 10.15 6.81
CA LEU A 54 0.87 9.00 7.07
C LEU A 54 1.75 8.68 5.86
N VAL A 55 1.18 8.63 4.65
CA VAL A 55 1.94 8.40 3.40
C VAL A 55 3.11 9.37 3.28
N THR A 56 2.89 10.65 3.59
CA THR A 56 3.92 11.70 3.51
C THR A 56 5.03 11.58 4.56
N ARG A 57 4.79 10.85 5.66
CA ARG A 57 5.78 10.63 6.73
C ARG A 57 6.67 9.43 6.45
N TYR A 58 6.15 8.42 5.76
CA TYR A 58 6.93 7.23 5.44
C TYR A 58 7.80 7.47 4.20
N ARG A 59 9.07 7.07 4.30
CA ARG A 59 10.01 7.04 3.18
C ARG A 59 10.19 5.59 2.75
N ALA A 60 9.38 5.16 1.78
CA ALA A 60 9.55 3.85 1.18
C ALA A 60 10.69 3.86 0.16
N ASP A 61 11.45 2.78 0.09
CA ASP A 61 12.49 2.62 -0.94
C ASP A 61 11.88 2.43 -2.34
N ILE A 62 10.70 1.79 -2.41
CA ILE A 62 10.01 1.47 -3.66
C ILE A 62 8.52 1.76 -3.50
N ALA A 63 7.93 2.40 -4.51
CA ALA A 63 6.48 2.58 -4.64
C ALA A 63 5.93 1.74 -5.80
N ILE A 64 4.90 0.94 -5.53
CA ILE A 64 4.16 0.19 -6.55
C ILE A 64 2.77 0.82 -6.66
N LEU A 65 2.50 1.47 -7.79
CA LEU A 65 1.26 2.19 -8.05
C LEU A 65 0.52 1.58 -9.23
N GLY A 66 -0.78 1.35 -9.07
CA GLY A 66 -1.67 1.05 -10.19
C GLY A 66 -2.17 2.35 -10.81
N ALA A 67 -2.02 2.50 -12.11
CA ALA A 67 -2.53 3.66 -12.84
C ALA A 67 -3.29 3.18 -14.09
N CYS A 68 -4.46 3.77 -14.36
CA CYS A 68 -5.18 3.53 -15.61
C CYS A 68 -4.45 4.15 -16.81
N ALA A 69 -3.80 5.28 -16.58
CA ALA A 69 -2.99 5.98 -17.54
C ALA A 69 -1.89 6.77 -16.82
N LEU A 70 -0.76 6.95 -17.48
CA LEU A 70 0.32 7.81 -17.04
C LEU A 70 0.54 8.86 -18.12
N HIS A 71 0.60 10.12 -17.70
CA HIS A 71 0.96 11.19 -18.62
C HIS A 71 2.47 11.16 -18.84
N ALA A 72 2.92 11.30 -20.09
CA ALA A 72 4.32 11.12 -20.46
C ALA A 72 5.30 12.07 -19.72
N GLY A 73 4.81 13.19 -19.19
CA GLY A 73 5.62 14.18 -18.46
C GLY A 73 5.43 14.21 -16.94
N LEU A 74 4.59 13.36 -16.33
CA LEU A 74 4.21 13.46 -14.90
C LEU A 74 4.42 12.16 -14.11
N GLY A 75 5.35 11.31 -14.55
CA GLY A 75 5.70 10.07 -13.85
C GLY A 75 6.02 10.27 -12.38
#